data_AF-A0A7J9AXM6-F1
#
_entry.id   AF-A0A7J9AXM6-F1
#
_cell.length_a   1.000
_cell.length_b   1.000
_cell.length_c   1.000
_cell.angle_alpha   90.00
_cell.angle_beta   90.00
_cell.angle_gamma   90.00
#
_symmetry.space_group_name_H-M   'P 1'
#
loop_
_entity.id
_entity.type
_entity.pdbx_description
1 polymer ?
#
loop_
_entity_poly.entity_id
_entity_poly.type
_entity_poly.pdbx_seq_one_letter_code
_entity_poly.pdbx_strand_id
1 'polypeptide(L)'
;MLACTISKVCRLLVSPELVSIRYGIKRSEIGIIIQGVLLGLLIFSAVFKFVIHLWEYFWRADNSESRKNKEIRRSLIFFASLGFTMIVVAPSWMMIVLDFDVHPILWILQFVLSEPLKRLSLCIYWLGLIYASVLRFYNISKNSKIERILLRKYYHLLAVSMFLPALIYQPKFLDLAFGAALAVFLVLEIIRVWRIWPLGQLVHQFMSAFTDHRDSDILIVSHFSLLLGCALPIWMSSGFNDRPLIPFAGILSLGIGDTMASMVGHKYGVLRWSKTGKKTIEGTAAGIVSVLAACSVLLPLLASTRYIPTQ
;
A
#
# COMPACT_ATOMS: atom_id res chain seq x y z
N MET A 1 5.32 18.44 -3.35
CA MET A 1 6.16 17.75 -4.36
C MET A 1 6.10 18.49 -5.68
N LEU A 2 4.95 18.50 -6.37
CA LEU A 2 4.75 19.24 -7.62
C LEU A 2 5.17 20.72 -7.52
N ALA A 3 4.85 21.43 -6.44
CA ALA A 3 5.29 22.82 -6.27
C ALA A 3 6.80 22.98 -5.99
N CYS A 4 7.47 21.96 -5.44
CA CYS A 4 8.93 21.94 -5.26
C CYS A 4 9.64 21.53 -6.55
N THR A 5 9.06 20.58 -7.31
CA THR A 5 9.45 20.24 -8.68
C THR A 5 9.32 21.46 -9.58
N ILE A 6 8.16 22.12 -9.58
CA ILE A 6 7.93 23.37 -10.31
C ILE A 6 8.92 24.43 -9.82
N SER A 7 9.11 24.60 -8.51
CA SER A 7 10.05 25.61 -8.00
C SER A 7 11.51 25.33 -8.37
N LYS A 8 11.96 24.08 -8.44
CA LYS A 8 13.34 23.72 -8.86
C LYS A 8 13.52 23.73 -10.37
N VAL A 9 12.51 23.27 -11.13
CA VAL A 9 12.47 23.43 -12.59
C VAL A 9 12.41 24.92 -12.95
N CYS A 10 11.71 25.75 -12.17
CA CYS A 10 11.73 27.20 -12.28
C CYS A 10 12.98 27.85 -11.69
N ARG A 11 13.78 27.18 -10.85
CA ARG A 11 15.13 27.66 -10.44
C ARG A 11 16.12 27.65 -11.60
N LEU A 12 15.89 26.85 -12.65
CA LEU A 12 16.58 27.01 -13.93
C LEU A 12 16.21 28.33 -14.64
N LEU A 13 15.17 29.05 -14.17
CA LEU A 13 14.68 30.32 -14.71
C LEU A 13 14.80 31.51 -13.72
N VAL A 14 14.89 31.33 -12.39
CA VAL A 14 14.94 32.42 -11.37
C VAL A 14 15.76 32.05 -10.11
N SER A 15 16.45 33.04 -9.53
CA SER A 15 17.46 32.99 -8.46
C SER A 15 17.10 32.26 -7.14
N PRO A 16 18.10 31.71 -6.42
CA PRO A 16 17.92 30.65 -5.40
C PRO A 16 17.46 31.11 -4.00
N GLU A 17 17.57 32.39 -3.65
CA GLU A 17 17.42 32.87 -2.26
C GLU A 17 15.96 32.95 -1.74
N LEU A 18 14.95 33.01 -2.61
CA LEU A 18 13.56 33.28 -2.19
C LEU A 18 12.76 32.03 -1.77
N VAL A 19 13.28 30.81 -2.01
CA VAL A 19 12.50 29.56 -1.94
C VAL A 19 12.80 28.71 -0.69
N SER A 20 14.01 28.78 -0.13
CA SER A 20 14.41 27.88 0.98
C SER A 20 13.59 28.10 2.26
N ILE A 21 13.03 29.30 2.43
CA ILE A 21 12.29 29.70 3.65
C ILE A 21 10.84 29.16 3.65
N ARG A 22 10.23 28.84 2.49
CA ARG A 22 8.79 28.49 2.42
C ARG A 22 8.49 26.97 2.43
N TYR A 23 9.48 26.10 2.25
CA TYR A 23 9.29 24.64 2.13
C TYR A 23 9.95 23.82 3.26
N GLY A 24 10.15 24.42 4.43
CA GLY A 24 10.73 23.79 5.63
C GLY A 24 9.83 22.74 6.30
N ILE A 25 9.36 21.74 5.56
CA ILE A 25 8.93 20.47 6.17
C ILE A 25 10.15 19.55 6.11
N LYS A 26 10.76 19.24 7.26
CA LYS A 26 11.72 18.12 7.38
C LYS A 26 11.02 16.84 6.91
N ARG A 27 11.13 16.52 5.62
CA ARG A 27 10.55 15.30 5.05
C ARG A 27 11.46 14.14 5.42
N SER A 28 10.86 13.03 5.84
CA SER A 28 11.60 11.78 6.03
C SER A 28 12.09 11.27 4.67
N GLU A 29 13.29 10.69 4.66
CA GLU A 29 13.87 10.01 3.49
C GLU A 29 12.93 8.93 2.94
N ILE A 30 12.27 8.20 3.84
CA ILE A 30 11.24 7.20 3.50
C ILE A 30 10.08 7.86 2.75
N GLY A 31 9.58 9.00 3.23
CA GLY A 31 8.50 9.73 2.57
C GLY A 31 8.87 10.18 1.16
N ILE A 32 10.12 10.59 0.94
CA ILE A 32 10.66 10.94 -0.38
C ILE A 32 10.61 9.74 -1.33
N ILE A 33 11.09 8.58 -0.87
CA ILE A 33 11.11 7.34 -1.65
C ILE A 33 9.69 6.91 -2.02
N ILE A 34 8.78 6.84 -1.04
CA ILE A 34 7.39 6.44 -1.26
C ILE A 34 6.76 7.36 -2.30
N GLN A 35 6.86 8.68 -2.11
CA GLN A 35 6.26 9.64 -3.02
C GLN A 35 6.84 9.58 -4.43
N GLY A 36 8.16 9.43 -4.58
CA GLY A 36 8.78 9.36 -5.90
C GLY A 36 8.48 8.07 -6.65
N VAL A 37 8.40 6.92 -5.97
CA VAL A 37 7.99 5.65 -6.60
C VAL A 37 6.52 5.73 -7.05
N LEU A 38 5.64 6.22 -6.19
CA LEU A 38 4.22 6.38 -6.53
C LEU A 38 4.02 7.36 -7.70
N LEU A 39 4.72 8.49 -7.69
CA LEU A 39 4.67 9.45 -8.79
C LEU A 39 5.20 8.82 -10.09
N GLY A 40 6.32 8.08 -10.02
CA GLY A 40 6.87 7.36 -11.16
C GLY A 40 5.88 6.38 -11.78
N LEU A 41 5.15 5.61 -10.95
CA LEU A 41 4.10 4.70 -11.40
C LEU A 41 2.93 5.40 -12.08
N LEU A 42 2.47 6.50 -11.49
CA LEU A 42 1.33 7.26 -12.05
C LEU A 42 1.71 7.89 -13.39
N ILE A 43 2.90 8.48 -13.49
CA ILE A 43 3.42 9.03 -14.75
C ILE A 43 3.60 7.91 -15.78
N PHE A 44 4.18 6.77 -15.38
CA PHE A 44 4.33 5.61 -16.25
C PHE A 44 2.98 5.18 -16.85
N SER A 45 1.95 5.04 -16.01
CA SER A 45 0.62 4.62 -16.46
C SER A 45 0.03 5.58 -17.51
N ALA A 46 0.25 6.89 -17.35
CA ALA A 46 -0.19 7.90 -18.30
C ALA A 46 0.61 7.87 -19.61
N VAL A 47 1.94 7.76 -19.53
CA VAL A 47 2.85 7.81 -20.68
C VAL A 47 2.85 6.50 -21.47
N PHE A 48 2.64 5.36 -20.83
CA PHE A 48 2.68 4.04 -21.46
C PHE A 48 1.69 3.90 -22.62
N LYS A 49 0.51 4.56 -22.52
CA LYS A 49 -0.46 4.64 -23.62
C LYS A 49 0.16 5.25 -24.89
N PHE A 50 0.89 6.35 -24.71
CA PHE A 50 1.56 7.05 -25.80
C PHE A 50 2.70 6.20 -26.37
N VAL A 51 3.48 5.52 -25.53
CA VAL A 51 4.55 4.61 -25.96
C VAL A 51 4.02 3.49 -26.84
N ILE A 52 2.92 2.84 -26.46
CA ILE A 52 2.29 1.82 -27.31
C ILE A 52 1.85 2.41 -28.64
N HIS A 53 1.16 3.56 -28.63
CA HIS A 53 0.63 4.16 -29.86
C HIS A 53 1.75 4.58 -30.83
N LEU A 54 2.84 5.14 -30.29
CA LEU A 54 4.01 5.52 -31.07
C LEU A 54 4.70 4.29 -31.66
N TRP A 55 4.82 3.23 -30.87
CA TRP A 55 5.37 1.94 -31.32
C TRP A 55 4.53 1.33 -32.45
N GLU A 56 3.20 1.28 -32.29
CA GLU A 56 2.28 0.76 -33.31
C GLU A 56 2.28 1.60 -34.58
N TYR A 57 2.54 2.90 -34.48
CA TYR A 57 2.72 3.80 -35.61
C TYR A 57 4.01 3.48 -36.39
N PHE A 58 5.15 3.35 -35.69
CA PHE A 58 6.44 3.08 -36.34
C PHE A 58 6.54 1.67 -36.94
N TRP A 59 5.96 0.66 -36.28
CA TRP A 59 6.10 -0.73 -36.66
C TRP A 59 4.90 -1.28 -37.47
N ARG A 60 4.10 -0.38 -38.07
CA ARG A 60 2.88 -0.73 -38.81
C ARG A 60 3.11 -1.59 -40.06
N ALA A 61 4.36 -1.69 -40.52
CA ALA A 61 4.76 -2.44 -41.72
C ALA A 61 4.99 -3.96 -41.48
N ASP A 62 5.15 -4.40 -40.23
CA ASP A 62 5.47 -5.80 -39.90
C ASP A 62 4.21 -6.58 -39.45
N ASN A 63 3.23 -6.67 -40.35
CA ASN A 63 1.95 -7.35 -40.12
C ASN A 63 2.02 -8.88 -40.25
N SER A 64 3.21 -9.45 -40.44
CA SER A 64 3.38 -10.90 -40.64
C SER A 64 3.44 -11.72 -39.34
N GLU A 65 3.60 -11.05 -38.19
CA GLU A 65 3.71 -11.72 -36.89
C GLU A 65 2.40 -12.30 -36.37
N SER A 66 2.48 -13.51 -35.80
CA SER A 66 1.36 -14.12 -35.09
C SER A 66 0.88 -13.23 -33.92
N ARG A 67 -0.43 -13.25 -33.65
CA ARG A 67 -1.05 -12.51 -32.53
C ARG A 67 -0.35 -12.77 -31.18
N LYS A 68 0.11 -14.00 -30.96
CA LYS A 68 0.85 -14.40 -29.76
C LYS A 68 2.20 -13.69 -29.65
N ASN A 69 2.97 -13.59 -30.74
CA ASN A 69 4.25 -12.87 -30.73
C ASN A 69 4.04 -11.37 -30.47
N LYS A 70 2.98 -10.78 -31.03
CA LYS A 70 2.61 -9.38 -30.77
C LYS A 70 2.31 -9.13 -29.28
N GLU A 71 1.58 -10.04 -28.63
CA GLU A 71 1.28 -9.95 -27.20
C GLU A 71 2.53 -10.13 -26.32
N ILE A 72 3.43 -11.06 -26.67
CA ILE A 72 4.72 -11.26 -25.98
C ILE A 72 5.58 -10.00 -26.10
N ARG A 73 5.76 -9.45 -27.31
CA ARG A 73 6.55 -8.25 -27.53
C ARG A 73 6.00 -7.05 -26.78
N ARG A 74 4.68 -6.85 -26.79
CA ARG A 74 4.03 -5.78 -26.02
C ARG A 74 4.32 -5.91 -24.52
N SER A 75 4.34 -7.15 -24.02
CA SER A 75 4.62 -7.42 -22.60
C SER A 75 6.08 -7.18 -22.27
N LEU A 76 7.01 -7.55 -23.15
CA LEU A 76 8.44 -7.22 -23.00
C LEU A 76 8.66 -5.69 -22.97
N ILE A 77 8.03 -4.95 -23.89
CA ILE A 77 8.09 -3.47 -23.91
C ILE A 77 7.54 -2.90 -22.60
N PHE A 78 6.42 -3.44 -22.10
CA PHE A 78 5.85 -3.02 -20.82
C PHE A 78 6.81 -3.23 -19.65
N PHE A 79 7.35 -4.43 -19.47
CA PHE A 79 8.25 -4.72 -18.35
C PHE A 79 9.58 -3.95 -18.45
N ALA A 80 10.13 -3.81 -19.67
CA ALA A 80 11.34 -3.03 -19.89
C ALA A 80 11.13 -1.54 -19.58
N SER A 81 10.03 -0.95 -20.07
CA SER A 81 9.72 0.48 -19.82
C SER A 81 9.33 0.75 -18.36
N LEU A 82 8.63 -0.18 -17.70
CA LEU A 82 8.35 -0.11 -16.26
C LEU A 82 9.66 -0.17 -15.46
N GLY A 83 10.53 -1.13 -15.77
CA GLY A 83 11.84 -1.27 -15.12
C GLY A 83 12.72 -0.03 -15.31
N PHE A 84 12.79 0.49 -16.53
CA PHE A 84 13.50 1.75 -16.83
C PHE A 84 12.94 2.93 -16.03
N THR A 85 11.62 3.05 -15.94
CA THR A 85 10.99 4.11 -15.15
C THR A 85 11.34 3.99 -13.66
N MET A 86 11.38 2.77 -13.14
CA MET A 86 11.66 2.50 -11.73
C MET A 86 13.12 2.61 -11.32
N ILE A 87 14.04 2.22 -12.20
CA ILE A 87 15.47 2.16 -11.90
C ILE A 87 16.17 3.47 -12.30
N VAL A 88 15.67 4.15 -13.34
CA VAL A 88 16.34 5.34 -13.89
C VAL A 88 15.51 6.60 -13.62
N VAL A 89 14.29 6.66 -14.15
CA VAL A 89 13.51 7.92 -14.17
C VAL A 89 13.11 8.37 -12.77
N ALA A 90 12.47 7.50 -11.98
CA ALA A 90 12.02 7.86 -10.64
C ALA A 90 13.19 8.16 -9.68
N PRO A 91 14.27 7.36 -9.63
CA PRO A 91 15.48 7.68 -8.88
C PRO A 91 16.14 9.00 -9.29
N SER A 92 16.34 9.23 -10.59
CA SER A 92 16.95 10.48 -11.08
C SER A 92 16.12 11.70 -10.68
N TRP A 93 14.79 11.59 -10.77
CA TRP A 93 13.90 12.65 -10.31
C TRP A 93 14.02 12.90 -8.80
N MET A 94 14.10 11.85 -7.97
CA MET A 94 14.31 12.02 -6.52
C MET A 94 15.65 12.69 -6.22
N MET A 95 16.74 12.25 -6.86
CA MET A 95 18.07 12.81 -6.64
C MET A 95 18.15 14.29 -7.03
N ILE A 96 17.63 14.66 -8.21
CA ILE A 96 17.69 16.03 -8.73
C ILE A 96 16.72 16.97 -8.01
N VAL A 97 15.47 16.54 -7.83
CA VAL A 97 14.41 17.43 -7.34
C VAL A 97 14.36 17.47 -5.82
N LEU A 98 14.83 16.44 -5.13
CA LEU A 98 14.71 16.33 -3.67
C LEU A 98 16.06 16.30 -2.97
N ASP A 99 17.16 16.53 -3.71
CA ASP A 99 18.54 16.50 -3.22
C ASP A 99 18.80 15.22 -2.41
N PHE A 100 18.37 14.09 -2.96
CA PHE A 100 18.54 12.79 -2.32
C PHE A 100 19.93 12.25 -2.68
N ASP A 101 20.85 12.24 -1.72
CA ASP A 101 22.29 12.08 -1.97
C ASP A 101 22.71 10.69 -2.50
N VAL A 102 21.91 9.66 -2.21
CA VAL A 102 22.23 8.26 -2.53
C VAL A 102 21.17 7.69 -3.45
N HIS A 103 21.55 6.79 -4.36
CA HIS A 103 20.55 6.09 -5.17
C HIS A 103 19.48 5.40 -4.28
N PRO A 104 18.17 5.65 -4.45
CA PRO A 104 17.10 5.14 -3.59
C PRO A 104 17.13 3.63 -3.34
N ILE A 105 17.45 2.83 -4.36
CA ILE A 105 17.55 1.37 -4.21
C ILE A 105 18.69 1.00 -3.25
N LEU A 106 19.84 1.67 -3.37
CA LEU A 106 20.98 1.44 -2.48
C LEU A 106 20.66 1.89 -1.06
N TRP A 107 19.99 3.04 -0.93
CA TRP A 107 19.51 3.51 0.37
C TRP A 107 18.55 2.50 1.01
N ILE A 108 17.60 1.92 0.26
CA ILE A 108 16.68 0.89 0.77
C ILE A 108 17.47 -0.34 1.23
N LEU A 109 18.43 -0.82 0.43
CA LEU A 109 19.25 -1.97 0.81
C LEU A 109 20.05 -1.70 2.08
N GLN A 110 20.73 -0.55 2.15
CA GLN A 110 21.47 -0.12 3.33
C GLN A 110 20.55 0.00 4.55
N PHE A 111 19.38 0.61 4.39
CA PHE A 111 18.38 0.73 5.43
C PHE A 111 17.98 -0.67 5.93
N VAL A 112 17.51 -1.57 5.07
CA VAL A 112 17.10 -2.93 5.48
C VAL A 112 18.23 -3.69 6.18
N LEU A 113 19.47 -3.55 5.69
CA LEU A 113 20.64 -4.24 6.23
C LEU A 113 21.29 -3.55 7.44
N SER A 114 20.86 -2.35 7.83
CA SER A 114 21.42 -1.62 8.98
C SER A 114 21.13 -2.30 10.31
N GLU A 115 19.92 -2.85 10.47
CA GLU A 115 19.51 -3.63 11.66
C GLU A 115 18.99 -5.01 11.21
N PRO A 116 19.88 -5.89 10.71
CA PRO A 116 19.48 -7.08 9.96
C PRO A 116 18.69 -8.04 10.84
N LEU A 117 19.07 -8.23 12.11
CA LEU A 117 18.38 -9.16 13.01
C LEU A 117 16.90 -8.77 13.20
N LYS A 118 16.61 -7.51 13.51
CA LYS A 118 15.24 -7.06 13.77
C LYS A 118 14.40 -7.03 12.50
N ARG A 119 14.95 -6.47 11.41
CA ARG A 119 14.20 -6.26 10.15
C ARG A 119 14.03 -7.56 9.37
N LEU A 120 15.06 -8.38 9.27
CA LEU A 120 14.98 -9.68 8.60
C LEU A 120 14.12 -10.67 9.39
N SER A 121 14.20 -10.69 10.72
CA SER A 121 13.29 -11.52 11.53
C SER A 121 11.83 -11.15 11.29
N LEU A 122 11.54 -9.86 11.10
CA LEU A 122 10.19 -9.41 10.80
C LEU A 122 9.74 -9.83 9.38
N CYS A 123 10.65 -9.80 8.40
CA CYS A 123 10.39 -10.36 7.07
C CYS A 123 10.08 -11.86 7.13
N ILE A 124 10.88 -12.64 7.87
CA ILE A 124 10.65 -14.08 8.06
C ILE A 124 9.30 -14.32 8.74
N TYR A 125 8.97 -13.54 9.78
CA TYR A 125 7.68 -13.59 10.45
C TYR A 125 6.51 -13.33 9.49
N TRP A 126 6.61 -12.28 8.66
CA TRP A 126 5.59 -11.98 7.65
C TRP A 126 5.47 -13.09 6.59
N LEU A 127 6.58 -13.65 6.12
CA LEU A 127 6.57 -14.77 5.18
C LEU A 127 5.88 -15.99 5.79
N GLY A 128 6.16 -16.31 7.06
CA GLY A 128 5.51 -17.39 7.79
C GLY A 128 4.00 -17.17 7.93
N LEU A 129 3.57 -15.96 8.29
CA LEU A 129 2.16 -15.60 8.38
C LEU A 129 1.43 -15.71 7.03
N ILE A 130 2.03 -15.18 5.97
CA ILE A 130 1.47 -15.25 4.61
C ILE A 130 1.37 -16.71 4.18
N TYR A 131 2.42 -17.50 4.35
CA TYR A 131 2.42 -18.92 4.01
C TYR A 131 1.31 -19.69 4.74
N ALA A 132 1.21 -19.52 6.07
CA ALA A 132 0.14 -20.12 6.86
C ALA A 132 -1.26 -19.66 6.39
N SER A 133 -1.39 -18.38 6.00
CA SER A 133 -2.66 -17.84 5.51
C SER A 133 -3.09 -18.43 4.18
N VAL A 134 -2.16 -18.64 3.25
CA VAL A 134 -2.43 -19.26 1.94
C VAL A 134 -2.83 -20.72 2.10
N LEU A 135 -2.12 -21.49 2.95
CA LEU A 135 -2.48 -22.88 3.24
C LEU A 135 -3.90 -22.99 3.82
N ARG A 136 -4.22 -22.12 4.78
CA ARG A 136 -5.53 -22.10 5.41
C ARG A 136 -6.63 -21.67 4.44
N PHE A 137 -6.34 -20.71 3.56
CA PHE A 137 -7.24 -20.26 2.51
C PHE A 137 -7.62 -21.39 1.56
N TYR A 138 -6.63 -22.17 1.09
CA TYR A 138 -6.87 -23.31 0.21
C TYR A 138 -7.84 -24.33 0.83
N ASN A 139 -7.70 -24.60 2.13
CA ASN A 139 -8.57 -25.51 2.86
C ASN A 139 -10.00 -24.99 3.08
N ILE A 140 -10.21 -23.67 3.09
CA ILE A 140 -11.50 -23.04 3.39
C ILE A 140 -12.38 -22.86 2.14
N SER A 141 -11.85 -22.94 0.92
CA SER A 141 -12.48 -22.51 -0.34
C SER A 141 -13.67 -23.38 -0.87
N LYS A 142 -14.51 -23.98 -0.02
CA LYS A 142 -15.56 -24.93 -0.48
C LYS A 142 -17.02 -24.47 -0.34
N ASN A 143 -17.36 -23.23 0.03
CA ASN A 143 -18.76 -22.82 0.25
C ASN A 143 -19.12 -21.32 0.00
N SER A 144 -20.19 -21.05 -0.75
CA SER A 144 -20.23 -19.92 -1.71
C SER A 144 -20.51 -18.48 -1.22
N LYS A 145 -21.03 -18.20 -0.01
CA LYS A 145 -21.39 -16.80 0.38
C LYS A 145 -20.99 -16.38 1.79
N ILE A 146 -21.17 -17.25 2.78
CA ILE A 146 -20.77 -16.98 4.16
C ILE A 146 -19.23 -16.88 4.26
N GLU A 147 -18.51 -17.63 3.41
CA GLU A 147 -17.04 -17.60 3.33
C GLU A 147 -16.50 -16.23 2.92
N ARG A 148 -17.12 -15.49 1.98
CA ARG A 148 -16.59 -14.18 1.56
C ARG A 148 -16.58 -13.15 2.70
N ILE A 149 -17.61 -13.14 3.55
CA ILE A 149 -17.67 -12.23 4.71
C ILE A 149 -16.64 -12.65 5.75
N LEU A 150 -16.58 -13.94 6.08
CA LEU A 150 -15.59 -14.48 7.02
C LEU A 150 -14.16 -14.26 6.53
N LEU A 151 -13.93 -14.42 5.23
CA LEU A 151 -12.65 -14.21 4.58
C LEU A 151 -12.22 -12.74 4.63
N ARG A 152 -13.15 -11.79 4.41
CA ARG A 152 -12.85 -10.37 4.61
C ARG A 152 -12.37 -10.13 6.03
N LYS A 153 -13.06 -10.66 7.04
CA LYS A 153 -12.64 -10.50 8.45
C LYS A 153 -11.32 -11.21 8.75
N TYR A 154 -11.08 -12.36 8.13
CA TYR A 154 -9.79 -13.05 8.20
C TYR A 154 -8.64 -12.17 7.71
N TYR A 155 -8.80 -11.49 6.57
CA TYR A 155 -7.77 -10.55 6.08
C TYR A 155 -7.56 -9.34 6.99
N HIS A 156 -8.62 -8.84 7.64
CA HIS A 156 -8.47 -7.75 8.62
C HIS A 156 -7.70 -8.21 9.86
N LEU A 157 -7.95 -9.44 10.35
CA LEU A 157 -7.18 -10.03 11.44
C LEU A 157 -5.72 -10.32 11.04
N LEU A 158 -5.48 -10.78 9.81
CA LEU A 158 -4.13 -10.95 9.26
C LEU A 158 -3.39 -9.61 9.19
N ALA A 159 -4.07 -8.53 8.78
CA ALA A 159 -3.49 -7.19 8.78
C ALA A 159 -3.10 -6.74 10.20
N VAL A 160 -3.92 -7.02 11.22
CA VAL A 160 -3.54 -6.75 12.62
C VAL A 160 -2.30 -7.55 13.03
N SER A 161 -2.26 -8.86 12.75
CA SER A 161 -1.13 -9.70 13.16
C SER A 161 0.17 -9.36 12.43
N MET A 162 0.09 -8.87 11.19
CA MET A 162 1.25 -8.42 10.42
C MET A 162 1.73 -7.02 10.84
N PHE A 163 0.81 -6.04 10.93
CA PHE A 163 1.18 -4.63 11.04
C PHE A 163 1.34 -4.16 12.49
N LEU A 164 0.54 -4.66 13.44
CA LEU A 164 0.61 -4.24 14.84
C LEU A 164 1.99 -4.48 15.48
N PRO A 165 2.59 -5.69 15.42
CA PRO A 165 3.92 -5.90 15.99
C PRO A 165 4.99 -5.10 15.26
N ALA A 166 4.89 -4.98 13.93
CA ALA A 166 5.83 -4.18 13.14
C ALA A 166 5.80 -2.69 13.52
N LEU A 167 4.61 -2.15 13.83
CA LEU A 167 4.44 -0.77 14.25
C LEU A 167 5.03 -0.52 15.65
N ILE A 168 4.95 -1.50 16.55
CA ILE A 168 5.52 -1.41 17.90
C ILE A 168 7.05 -1.48 17.85
N TYR A 169 7.61 -2.43 17.10
CA TYR A 169 9.06 -2.69 17.12
C TYR A 169 9.87 -1.85 16.14
N GLN A 170 9.36 -1.62 14.92
CA GLN A 170 10.10 -0.98 13.82
C GLN A 170 9.16 -0.12 12.94
N PRO A 171 8.62 1.01 13.46
CA PRO A 171 7.64 1.84 12.76
C PRO A 171 8.15 2.40 11.43
N LYS A 172 9.43 2.80 11.36
CA LYS A 172 10.05 3.30 10.11
C LYS A 172 10.14 2.22 9.03
N PHE A 173 10.41 0.97 9.42
CA PHE A 173 10.45 -0.14 8.47
C PHE A 173 9.05 -0.48 7.95
N LEU A 174 8.04 -0.46 8.83
CA LEU A 174 6.66 -0.65 8.43
C LEU A 174 6.18 0.46 7.47
N ASP A 175 6.56 1.71 7.70
CA ASP A 175 6.25 2.83 6.80
C ASP A 175 6.77 2.58 5.37
N LEU A 176 8.05 2.21 5.24
CA LEU A 176 8.64 1.83 3.97
C LEU A 176 7.93 0.62 3.33
N ALA A 177 7.58 -0.40 4.13
CA ALA A 177 6.87 -1.58 3.67
C ALA A 177 5.45 -1.26 3.17
N PHE A 178 4.73 -0.33 3.81
CA PHE A 178 3.44 0.15 3.31
C PHE A 178 3.55 0.83 1.95
N GLY A 179 4.56 1.67 1.77
CA GLY A 179 4.84 2.30 0.48
C GLY A 179 5.20 1.28 -0.61
N ALA A 180 6.03 0.29 -0.28
CA ALA A 180 6.37 -0.80 -1.19
C ALA A 180 5.15 -1.66 -1.56
N ALA A 181 4.32 -2.04 -0.59
CA ALA A 181 3.09 -2.79 -0.83
C ALA A 181 2.11 -2.01 -1.72
N LEU A 182 1.97 -0.68 -1.49
CA LEU A 182 1.14 0.17 -2.33
C LEU A 182 1.67 0.24 -3.77
N ALA A 183 2.99 0.35 -3.94
CA ALA A 183 3.62 0.32 -5.26
C ALA A 183 3.35 -1.02 -5.98
N VAL A 184 3.44 -2.16 -5.28
CA VAL A 184 3.11 -3.47 -5.85
C VAL A 184 1.64 -3.54 -6.27
N PHE A 185 0.71 -3.08 -5.43
CA PHE A 185 -0.72 -3.06 -5.78
C PHE A 185 -1.00 -2.17 -7.00
N LEU A 186 -0.33 -1.03 -7.12
CA LEU A 186 -0.44 -0.18 -8.31
C LEU A 186 0.13 -0.87 -9.56
N VAL A 187 1.26 -1.55 -9.48
CA VAL A 187 1.81 -2.32 -10.61
C VAL A 187 0.85 -3.42 -11.04
N LEU A 188 0.29 -4.18 -10.10
CA LEU A 188 -0.71 -5.21 -10.39
C LEU A 188 -1.96 -4.62 -11.05
N GLU A 189 -2.41 -3.46 -10.58
CA GLU A 189 -3.55 -2.76 -11.17
C GLU A 189 -3.24 -2.27 -12.59
N ILE A 190 -2.05 -1.72 -12.84
CA ILE A 190 -1.59 -1.35 -14.18
C ILE A 190 -1.56 -2.59 -15.09
N ILE A 191 -1.00 -3.72 -14.63
CA ILE A 191 -0.99 -4.98 -15.39
C ILE A 191 -2.41 -5.45 -15.73
N ARG A 192 -3.35 -5.34 -14.78
CA ARG A 192 -4.77 -5.69 -14.96
C ARG A 192 -5.44 -4.80 -15.99
N VAL A 193 -5.30 -3.48 -15.85
CA VAL A 193 -5.92 -2.46 -16.74
C VAL A 193 -5.41 -2.62 -18.17
N TRP A 194 -4.11 -2.85 -18.33
CA TRP A 194 -3.48 -3.01 -19.65
C TRP A 194 -3.55 -4.44 -20.21
N ARG A 195 -4.07 -5.41 -19.44
CA ARG A 195 -4.15 -6.84 -19.78
C ARG A 195 -2.84 -7.40 -20.34
N ILE A 196 -1.73 -7.13 -19.65
CA ILE A 196 -0.39 -7.55 -20.09
C ILE A 196 -0.22 -9.06 -19.98
N TRP A 197 0.21 -9.74 -21.02
CA TRP A 197 0.45 -11.19 -21.00
C TRP A 197 1.74 -11.52 -20.23
N PRO A 198 1.84 -12.63 -19.46
CA PRO A 198 0.81 -13.63 -19.16
C PRO A 198 -0.05 -13.29 -17.93
N LEU A 199 0.36 -12.32 -17.12
CA LEU A 199 -0.21 -12.06 -15.79
C LEU A 199 -1.58 -11.39 -15.81
N GLY A 200 -1.92 -10.64 -16.86
CA GLY A 200 -3.10 -9.79 -16.92
C GLY A 200 -4.41 -10.55 -16.70
N GLN A 201 -4.55 -11.72 -17.32
CA GLN A 201 -5.75 -12.55 -17.14
C GLN A 201 -5.81 -13.18 -15.74
N LEU A 202 -4.68 -13.69 -15.24
CA LEU A 202 -4.58 -14.28 -13.91
C LEU A 202 -4.91 -13.26 -12.81
N VAL A 203 -4.33 -12.06 -12.90
CA VAL A 203 -4.56 -10.96 -11.97
C VAL A 203 -6.01 -10.48 -12.06
N HIS A 204 -6.56 -10.34 -13.28
CA HIS A 204 -7.96 -9.95 -13.44
C HIS A 204 -8.91 -10.96 -12.79
N GLN A 205 -8.73 -12.26 -13.05
CA GLN A 205 -9.53 -13.31 -12.45
C GLN A 205 -9.41 -13.32 -10.92
N PHE A 206 -8.19 -13.28 -10.39
CA PHE A 206 -7.94 -13.23 -8.95
C PHE A 206 -8.62 -12.03 -8.30
N MET A 207 -8.38 -10.82 -8.82
CA MET A 207 -8.93 -9.60 -8.23
C MET A 207 -10.47 -9.54 -8.36
N SER A 208 -11.02 -10.03 -9.47
CA SER A 208 -12.47 -10.08 -9.70
C SER A 208 -13.21 -11.02 -8.73
N ALA A 209 -12.54 -12.04 -8.20
CA ALA A 209 -13.11 -12.97 -7.23
C ALA A 209 -13.37 -12.32 -5.85
N PHE A 210 -12.64 -11.25 -5.55
CA PHE A 210 -12.71 -10.55 -4.25
C PHE A 210 -13.45 -9.21 -4.30
N THR A 211 -13.79 -8.71 -5.49
CA THR A 211 -14.68 -7.56 -5.68
C THR A 211 -16.11 -7.84 -5.24
N ASP A 212 -16.79 -6.80 -4.75
CA ASP A 212 -18.23 -6.81 -4.50
C ASP A 212 -18.96 -5.94 -5.53
N HIS A 213 -20.29 -6.04 -5.64
CA HIS A 213 -21.14 -5.20 -6.50
C HIS A 213 -21.01 -3.69 -6.24
N ARG A 214 -20.28 -3.30 -5.17
CA ARG A 214 -20.02 -1.92 -4.77
C ARG A 214 -18.73 -1.36 -5.39
N ASP A 215 -17.87 -2.22 -5.92
CA ASP A 215 -16.65 -1.82 -6.60
C ASP A 215 -16.97 -1.48 -8.07
N SER A 216 -16.47 -0.34 -8.55
CA SER A 216 -16.63 0.04 -9.96
C SER A 216 -15.67 -0.77 -10.84
N ASP A 217 -16.09 -1.13 -12.06
CA ASP A 217 -15.29 -1.94 -13.00
C ASP A 217 -13.90 -1.34 -13.33
N ILE A 218 -13.78 -0.01 -13.20
CA ILE A 218 -12.61 0.76 -13.59
C ILE A 218 -11.47 0.62 -12.57
N LEU A 219 -11.74 0.68 -11.27
CA LEU A 219 -10.72 0.60 -10.21
C LEU A 219 -11.23 -0.24 -9.05
N ILE A 220 -10.46 -1.27 -8.69
CA ILE A 220 -10.82 -2.15 -7.59
C ILE A 220 -10.36 -1.53 -6.26
N VAL A 221 -11.14 -0.56 -5.77
CA VAL A 221 -10.83 0.20 -4.55
C VAL A 221 -10.69 -0.72 -3.33
N SER A 222 -11.45 -1.82 -3.28
CA SER A 222 -11.45 -2.75 -2.15
C SER A 222 -10.06 -3.27 -1.76
N HIS A 223 -9.18 -3.59 -2.72
CA HIS A 223 -7.84 -4.12 -2.40
C HIS A 223 -6.90 -3.06 -1.83
N PHE A 224 -7.05 -1.80 -2.25
CA PHE A 224 -6.29 -0.68 -1.73
C PHE A 224 -6.82 -0.20 -0.37
N SER A 225 -8.12 -0.37 -0.12
CA SER A 225 -8.82 0.23 1.02
C SER A 225 -8.28 -0.22 2.38
N LEU A 226 -7.99 -1.52 2.55
CA LEU A 226 -7.44 -2.06 3.79
C LEU A 226 -6.00 -1.57 4.03
N LEU A 227 -5.17 -1.59 2.99
CA LEU A 227 -3.78 -1.15 3.05
C LEU A 227 -3.70 0.35 3.37
N LEU A 228 -4.41 1.18 2.60
CA LEU A 228 -4.47 2.63 2.79
C LEU A 228 -5.12 2.99 4.12
N GLY A 229 -6.17 2.27 4.52
CA GLY A 229 -6.83 2.47 5.81
C GLY A 229 -5.90 2.24 7.00
N CYS A 230 -4.92 1.34 6.88
CA CYS A 230 -3.87 1.14 7.89
C CYS A 230 -2.70 2.14 7.74
N ALA A 231 -2.28 2.47 6.52
CA ALA A 231 -1.11 3.30 6.24
C ALA A 231 -1.35 4.80 6.46
N LEU A 232 -2.53 5.32 6.14
CA LEU A 232 -2.83 6.76 6.21
C LEU A 232 -2.63 7.35 7.61
N PRO A 233 -3.14 6.74 8.71
CA PRO A 233 -2.90 7.25 10.05
C PRO A 233 -1.42 7.33 10.41
N ILE A 234 -0.61 6.40 9.93
CA ILE A 234 0.84 6.38 10.14
C ILE A 234 1.50 7.54 9.38
N TRP A 235 1.20 7.70 8.09
CA TRP A 235 1.74 8.79 7.28
C TRP A 235 1.36 10.17 7.81
N MET A 236 0.12 10.32 8.25
CA MET A 236 -0.35 11.56 8.89
C MET A 236 0.31 11.79 10.25
N SER A 237 0.56 10.73 11.03
CA SER A 237 1.18 10.85 12.36
C SER A 237 2.66 11.25 12.32
N SER A 238 3.36 11.08 11.20
CA SER A 238 4.80 11.37 11.07
C SER A 238 5.18 12.83 11.38
N GLY A 239 4.20 13.75 11.46
CA GLY A 239 4.37 15.13 11.89
C GLY A 239 3.77 15.49 13.27
N PHE A 240 3.09 14.55 13.95
CA PHE A 240 2.39 14.78 15.22
C PHE A 240 2.85 13.81 16.31
N ASN A 241 3.98 14.13 16.96
CA ASN A 241 4.60 13.26 17.98
C ASN A 241 3.86 13.22 19.33
N ASP A 242 2.90 14.11 19.55
CA ASP A 242 2.26 14.28 20.86
C ASP A 242 1.20 13.22 21.18
N ARG A 243 0.80 12.40 20.21
CA ARG A 243 -0.29 11.44 20.36
C ARG A 243 0.12 10.02 19.94
N PRO A 244 0.53 9.15 20.88
CA PRO A 244 1.12 7.85 20.58
C PRO A 244 0.15 6.83 19.96
N LEU A 245 -1.16 7.07 20.04
CA LEU A 245 -2.19 6.16 19.51
C LEU A 245 -2.63 6.45 18.07
N ILE A 246 -2.31 7.64 17.52
CA ILE A 246 -2.71 7.99 16.14
C ILE A 246 -2.23 6.95 15.11
N PRO A 247 -0.95 6.50 15.12
CA PRO A 247 -0.46 5.55 14.12
C PRO A 247 -1.23 4.22 14.15
N PHE A 248 -1.80 3.85 15.31
CA PHE A 248 -2.51 2.59 15.51
C PHE A 248 -3.99 2.66 15.10
N ALA A 249 -4.54 3.86 14.90
CA ALA A 249 -5.97 4.06 14.71
C ALA A 249 -6.53 3.24 13.54
N GLY A 250 -5.81 3.19 12.41
CA GLY A 250 -6.23 2.43 11.23
C GLY A 250 -6.25 0.92 11.48
N ILE A 251 -5.16 0.40 12.04
CA ILE A 251 -5.01 -1.03 12.33
C ILE A 251 -6.04 -1.49 13.38
N LEU A 252 -6.24 -0.72 14.45
CA LEU A 252 -7.19 -1.07 15.51
C LEU A 252 -8.64 -0.94 15.04
N SER A 253 -8.98 0.14 14.34
CA SER A 253 -10.36 0.39 13.89
C SER A 253 -10.78 -0.59 12.80
N LEU A 254 -9.98 -0.78 11.76
CA LEU A 254 -10.31 -1.70 10.66
C LEU A 254 -10.09 -3.16 11.08
N GLY A 255 -9.02 -3.44 11.81
CA GLY A 255 -8.70 -4.79 12.24
C GLY A 255 -9.65 -5.33 13.30
N ILE A 256 -9.63 -4.69 14.48
CA ILE A 256 -10.35 -5.16 15.67
C ILE A 256 -11.79 -4.64 15.65
N GLY A 257 -11.97 -3.33 15.45
CA GLY A 257 -13.27 -2.66 15.51
C GLY A 257 -14.27 -3.18 14.47
N ASP A 258 -13.89 -3.20 13.19
CA ASP A 258 -14.75 -3.69 12.11
C ASP A 258 -15.05 -5.20 12.24
N THR A 259 -14.11 -5.98 12.77
CA THR A 259 -14.32 -7.41 13.03
C THR A 259 -15.31 -7.63 14.15
N MET A 260 -15.09 -7.00 15.31
CA MET A 260 -15.98 -7.13 16.47
C MET A 260 -17.38 -6.57 16.18
N ALA A 261 -17.47 -5.44 15.46
CA ALA A 261 -18.75 -4.87 15.09
C ALA A 261 -19.57 -5.80 14.19
N SER A 262 -18.92 -6.47 13.24
CA SER A 262 -19.60 -7.41 12.36
C SER A 262 -19.92 -8.75 13.03
N MET A 263 -19.06 -9.27 13.90
CA MET A 263 -19.29 -10.54 14.60
C MET A 263 -20.43 -10.41 15.61
N VAL A 264 -20.37 -9.39 16.46
CA VAL A 264 -21.42 -9.13 17.46
C VAL A 264 -22.69 -8.67 16.77
N GLY A 265 -22.59 -7.80 15.78
CA GLY A 265 -23.75 -7.35 15.03
C GLY A 265 -24.48 -8.48 14.29
N HIS A 266 -23.76 -9.51 13.84
CA HIS A 266 -24.38 -10.69 13.21
C HIS A 266 -25.02 -11.64 14.23
N LYS A 267 -24.38 -11.86 15.38
CA LYS A 267 -24.84 -12.84 16.38
C LYS A 267 -25.87 -12.30 17.37
N TYR A 268 -25.75 -11.02 17.75
CA TYR A 268 -26.51 -10.39 18.83
C TYR A 268 -27.21 -9.10 18.40
N GLY A 269 -27.11 -8.70 17.13
CA GLY A 269 -27.69 -7.45 16.65
C GLY A 269 -29.20 -7.53 16.51
N VAL A 270 -29.92 -6.71 17.28
CA VAL A 270 -31.39 -6.63 17.25
C VAL A 270 -31.80 -5.27 16.67
N LEU A 271 -31.25 -4.18 17.20
CA LEU A 271 -31.56 -2.82 16.80
C LEU A 271 -30.76 -2.40 15.57
N ARG A 272 -31.43 -2.22 14.43
CA ARG A 272 -30.81 -1.76 13.18
C ARG A 272 -30.83 -0.24 13.08
N TRP A 273 -29.74 0.33 12.58
CA TRP A 273 -29.63 1.79 12.33
C TRP A 273 -30.59 2.29 11.26
N SER A 274 -30.93 1.44 10.29
CA SER A 274 -31.85 1.76 9.21
C SER A 274 -32.73 0.56 8.92
N LYS A 275 -33.98 0.82 8.52
CA LYS A 275 -34.95 -0.22 8.16
C LYS A 275 -34.45 -1.12 7.02
N THR A 276 -33.60 -0.60 6.13
CA THR A 276 -33.00 -1.34 5.00
C THR A 276 -31.55 -1.77 5.23
N GLY A 277 -30.94 -1.34 6.33
CA GLY A 277 -29.53 -1.56 6.62
C GLY A 277 -29.24 -2.87 7.35
N LYS A 278 -28.04 -3.42 7.14
CA LYS A 278 -27.50 -4.57 7.89
C LYS A 278 -26.69 -4.18 9.14
N LYS A 279 -26.52 -2.87 9.40
CA LYS A 279 -25.74 -2.34 10.53
C LYS A 279 -26.61 -2.25 11.77
N THR A 280 -26.10 -2.76 12.88
CA THR A 280 -26.81 -2.80 14.18
C THR A 280 -26.12 -1.93 15.22
N ILE A 281 -26.89 -1.40 16.16
CA ILE A 281 -26.39 -0.54 17.24
C ILE A 281 -25.47 -1.35 18.16
N GLU A 282 -25.84 -2.59 18.46
CA GLU A 282 -25.06 -3.51 19.29
C GLU A 282 -23.72 -3.85 18.63
N GLY A 283 -23.73 -4.04 17.31
CA GLY A 283 -22.50 -4.21 16.53
C GLY A 283 -21.61 -2.98 16.63
N THR A 284 -22.14 -1.78 16.37
CA THR A 284 -21.36 -0.54 16.49
C THR A 284 -20.79 -0.35 17.90
N ALA A 285 -21.59 -0.59 18.95
CA ALA A 285 -21.16 -0.50 20.34
C ALA A 285 -20.03 -1.48 20.64
N ALA A 286 -20.15 -2.74 20.21
CA ALA A 286 -19.08 -3.73 20.37
C ALA A 286 -17.79 -3.33 19.65
N GLY A 287 -17.90 -2.74 18.45
CA GLY A 287 -16.75 -2.19 17.73
C GLY A 287 -16.03 -1.12 18.55
N ILE A 288 -16.77 -0.12 19.06
CA ILE A 288 -16.21 0.98 19.87
C ILE A 288 -15.55 0.43 21.14
N VAL A 289 -16.26 -0.42 21.90
CA VAL A 289 -15.75 -1.01 23.15
C VAL A 289 -14.48 -1.82 22.89
N SER A 290 -14.43 -2.60 21.80
CA SER A 290 -13.25 -3.40 21.47
C SER A 290 -12.02 -2.55 21.12
N VAL A 291 -12.20 -1.42 20.41
CA VAL A 291 -11.10 -0.50 20.09
C VAL A 291 -10.62 0.21 21.35
N LEU A 292 -11.54 0.65 22.22
CA LEU A 292 -11.19 1.26 23.50
C LEU A 292 -10.39 0.29 24.39
N ALA A 293 -10.86 -0.96 24.52
CA ALA A 293 -10.15 -1.99 25.27
C ALA A 293 -8.75 -2.26 24.69
N ALA A 294 -8.62 -2.34 23.36
CA ALA A 294 -7.33 -2.51 22.70
C ALA A 294 -6.39 -1.33 22.98
N CYS A 295 -6.89 -0.09 22.93
CA CYS A 295 -6.12 1.11 23.29
C CYS A 295 -5.68 1.09 24.76
N SER A 296 -6.55 0.66 25.68
CA SER A 296 -6.24 0.54 27.11
C SER A 296 -5.13 -0.47 27.39
N VAL A 297 -5.07 -1.57 26.63
CA VAL A 297 -3.97 -2.55 26.73
C VAL A 297 -2.69 -2.04 26.08
N LEU A 298 -2.82 -1.34 24.95
CA LEU A 298 -1.68 -0.86 24.18
C LEU A 298 -0.95 0.32 24.85
N LEU A 299 -1.67 1.20 25.54
CA LEU A 299 -1.08 2.37 26.21
C LEU A 299 0.02 2.01 27.23
N PRO A 300 -0.22 1.09 28.21
CA PRO A 300 0.81 0.62 29.12
C PRO A 300 1.98 -0.05 28.40
N LEU A 301 1.69 -0.84 27.35
CA LEU A 301 2.72 -1.51 26.58
C LEU A 301 3.65 -0.49 25.91
N LEU A 302 3.09 0.52 25.22
CA LEU A 302 3.86 1.61 24.61
C LEU A 302 4.62 2.45 25.63
N ALA A 303 4.08 2.62 26.85
CA ALA A 303 4.80 3.25 27.94
C ALA A 303 6.02 2.41 28.32
N SER A 304 5.84 1.11 28.56
CA SER A 304 6.92 0.19 28.94
C SER A 304 8.03 0.08 27.87
N THR A 305 7.67 0.03 26.58
CA THR A 305 8.65 -0.07 25.49
C THR A 305 9.45 1.22 25.31
N ARG A 306 8.86 2.39 25.59
CA ARG A 306 9.58 3.68 25.60
C ARG A 306 10.46 3.90 26.83
N TYR A 307 10.21 3.18 27.92
CA TYR A 307 11.04 3.21 29.13
C TYR A 307 12.28 2.30 29.04
N ILE A 308 12.50 1.61 27.91
CA ILE A 308 13.80 1.01 27.59
C ILE A 308 14.54 2.07 26.75
N PRO A 309 15.41 2.91 27.35
CA PRO A 309 16.19 3.85 26.57
C PRO A 309 17.13 3.03 25.68
N THR A 310 17.20 3.39 24.41
CA THR A 310 18.34 3.07 23.55
C THR A 310 19.62 3.49 24.28
N GLN A 311 20.33 2.52 24.84
CA GLN A 311 21.78 2.55 24.97
C GLN A 311 22.40 2.09 23.65
#